data_AF-A0A2R7T692-F1
#
_entry.id   AF-A0A2R7T692-F1
#
_cell.length_a   1.000
_cell.length_b   1.000
_cell.length_c   1.000
_cell.angle_alpha   90.00
_cell.angle_beta   90.00
_cell.angle_gamma   90.00
#
_symmetry.space_group_name_H-M   'P 1'
#
loop_
_entity.id
_entity.type
_entity.pdbx_description
1 polymer ?
#
loop_
_entity_poly.entity_id
_entity_poly.type
_entity_poly.pdbx_seq_one_letter_code
_entity_poly.pdbx_strand_id
1 'polypeptide(L)'
;GYGAAQIRATGEIIGTGLKKWSPVDRKWTDLVTSSSGESPRWPIAFDARRGQMFYLQWGDGQGFDPQRLVACRVVVSTGQQANVSFNPSSALTQWLAEKPMYAGMDYDMDNDRFLFYAGQGTAAGRVYVIQPNDSNVWDMSVLSAGGVKVAASPDNLSGIQNRLRYIPALRGFVLLARGSANLYFMRTAA
;
A
#
# COMPACT_ATOMS: atom_id res chain seq x y z
N GLY A 1 4.55 -14.70 8.98
CA GLY A 1 4.93 -13.47 8.26
C GLY A 1 3.84 -12.46 8.48
N TYR A 2 4.18 -11.26 8.94
CA TYR A 2 3.18 -10.21 9.20
C TYR A 2 2.83 -9.49 7.89
N GLY A 3 1.59 -9.08 7.69
CA GLY A 3 1.13 -8.35 6.50
C GLY A 3 0.59 -9.25 5.38
N ALA A 4 -0.62 -8.93 4.91
CA ALA A 4 -1.30 -9.62 3.83
C ALA A 4 -2.31 -8.70 3.13
N ALA A 5 -2.60 -8.99 1.87
CA ALA A 5 -3.66 -8.36 1.09
C ALA A 5 -4.58 -9.43 0.52
N GLN A 6 -5.86 -9.09 0.37
CA GLN A 6 -6.86 -9.98 -0.22
C GLN A 6 -7.17 -9.56 -1.65
N ILE A 7 -7.20 -10.54 -2.55
CA ILE A 7 -7.81 -10.40 -3.87
C ILE A 7 -9.32 -10.55 -3.66
N ARG A 8 -10.05 -9.43 -3.62
CA ARG A 8 -11.48 -9.42 -3.24
C ARG A 8 -12.35 -10.30 -4.13
N ALA A 9 -12.01 -10.39 -5.41
CA ALA A 9 -12.78 -11.17 -6.38
C ALA A 9 -12.71 -12.68 -6.14
N THR A 10 -11.59 -13.19 -5.60
CA THR A 10 -11.36 -14.64 -5.42
C THR A 10 -11.29 -15.05 -3.95
N GLY A 11 -11.12 -14.10 -3.04
CA GLY A 11 -10.85 -14.35 -1.62
C GLY A 11 -9.42 -14.83 -1.33
N GLU A 12 -8.56 -14.96 -2.35
CA GLU A 12 -7.16 -15.34 -2.17
C GLU A 12 -6.43 -14.31 -1.31
N ILE A 13 -5.51 -14.79 -0.47
CA ILE A 13 -4.70 -13.95 0.40
C ILE A 13 -3.25 -14.02 -0.05
N ILE A 14 -2.67 -12.86 -0.37
CA ILE A 14 -1.25 -12.74 -0.67
C ILE A 14 -0.54 -12.20 0.57
N GLY A 15 0.40 -12.98 1.10
CA GLY A 15 1.22 -12.61 2.24
C GLY A 15 2.60 -12.09 1.85
N THR A 16 3.36 -11.66 2.85
CA THR A 16 4.81 -11.42 2.69
C THR A 16 5.56 -12.66 2.26
N GLY A 17 6.67 -12.48 1.55
CA GLY A 17 7.47 -13.59 1.02
C GLY A 17 6.83 -14.28 -0.18
N LEU A 18 5.93 -13.58 -0.89
CA LEU A 18 5.32 -14.04 -2.14
C LEU A 18 4.59 -15.38 -1.99
N LYS A 19 3.89 -15.55 -0.87
CA LYS A 19 3.02 -16.72 -0.61
C LYS A 19 1.57 -16.36 -0.89
N LYS A 20 0.84 -17.31 -1.49
CA LYS A 20 -0.58 -17.21 -1.81
C LYS A 20 -1.37 -18.28 -1.05
N TRP A 21 -2.40 -17.89 -0.34
CA TRP A 21 -3.40 -18.80 0.20
C TRP A 21 -4.59 -18.87 -0.74
N SER A 22 -4.94 -20.07 -1.17
CA SER A 22 -6.17 -20.35 -1.92
C SER A 22 -7.26 -20.81 -0.94
N PRO A 23 -8.40 -20.10 -0.85
CA PRO A 23 -9.54 -20.58 -0.06
C PRO A 23 -10.20 -21.83 -0.68
N VAL A 24 -10.05 -22.02 -2.00
CA VAL A 24 -10.56 -23.18 -2.74
C VAL A 24 -9.77 -24.43 -2.38
N ASP A 25 -8.44 -24.35 -2.47
CA ASP A 25 -7.55 -25.50 -2.24
C ASP A 25 -7.13 -25.66 -0.77
N ARG A 26 -7.43 -24.66 0.06
CA ARG A 26 -7.08 -24.59 1.48
C ARG A 26 -5.59 -24.83 1.75
N LYS A 27 -4.72 -24.27 0.91
CA LYS A 27 -3.27 -24.40 1.04
C LYS A 27 -2.54 -23.13 0.66
N TRP A 28 -1.34 -22.99 1.22
CA TRP A 28 -0.35 -21.99 0.81
C TRP A 28 0.47 -22.53 -0.36
N THR A 29 0.67 -21.71 -1.39
CA THR A 29 1.58 -21.95 -2.50
C THR A 29 2.51 -20.77 -2.69
N ASP A 30 3.56 -20.95 -3.49
CA ASP A 30 4.34 -19.84 -4.00
C ASP A 30 3.53 -19.07 -5.04
N LEU A 31 3.48 -17.74 -4.89
CA LEU A 31 3.01 -16.82 -5.93
C LEU A 31 4.11 -16.60 -6.98
N VAL A 32 5.35 -16.57 -6.54
CA VAL A 32 6.54 -16.35 -7.37
C VAL A 32 7.56 -17.42 -7.04
N THR A 33 7.95 -18.22 -8.02
CA THR A 33 8.93 -19.31 -7.85
C THR A 33 10.37 -18.87 -8.10
N SER A 34 10.56 -17.71 -8.76
CA SER A 34 11.86 -17.10 -9.01
C SER A 34 11.74 -15.58 -8.86
N SER A 35 12.14 -15.04 -7.71
CA SER A 35 12.08 -13.60 -7.44
C SER A 35 13.21 -12.85 -8.15
N SER A 36 12.88 -11.79 -8.87
CA SER A 36 13.84 -10.95 -9.61
C SER A 36 13.77 -9.47 -9.22
N GLY A 37 12.91 -9.10 -8.27
CA GLY A 37 12.73 -7.72 -7.84
C GLY A 37 12.99 -7.51 -6.35
N GLU A 38 12.71 -6.29 -5.90
CA GLU A 38 12.81 -5.87 -4.51
C GLU A 38 12.01 -6.77 -3.58
N SER A 39 12.55 -7.04 -2.39
CA SER A 39 11.91 -7.86 -1.37
C SER A 39 10.53 -7.28 -0.97
N PRO A 40 9.43 -8.00 -1.24
CA PRO A 40 8.08 -7.48 -0.99
C PRO A 40 7.74 -7.51 0.50
N ARG A 41 7.34 -6.35 1.04
CA ARG A 41 6.85 -6.17 2.42
C ARG A 41 5.61 -5.27 2.43
N TRP A 42 5.10 -4.92 3.61
CA TRP A 42 3.91 -4.10 3.73
C TRP A 42 4.22 -2.60 3.62
N PRO A 43 3.21 -1.79 3.22
CA PRO A 43 1.87 -2.21 2.81
C PRO A 43 1.80 -2.90 1.44
N ILE A 44 0.77 -3.74 1.29
CA ILE A 44 0.47 -4.51 0.08
C ILE A 44 -0.96 -4.16 -0.37
N ALA A 45 -1.16 -3.88 -1.65
CA ALA A 45 -2.49 -3.66 -2.23
C ALA A 45 -2.64 -4.41 -3.57
N PHE A 46 -3.88 -4.77 -3.92
CA PHE A 46 -4.19 -5.42 -5.19
C PHE A 46 -4.75 -4.41 -6.19
N ASP A 47 -4.03 -4.21 -7.30
CA ASP A 47 -4.52 -3.52 -8.48
C ASP A 47 -5.37 -4.48 -9.30
N ALA A 48 -6.69 -4.36 -9.10
CA ALA A 48 -7.67 -5.20 -9.78
C ALA A 48 -7.75 -4.92 -11.28
N ARG A 49 -7.30 -3.75 -11.76
CA ARG A 49 -7.33 -3.39 -13.18
C ARG A 49 -6.24 -4.11 -13.95
N ARG A 50 -5.05 -4.23 -13.37
CA ARG A 50 -3.89 -4.90 -13.99
C ARG A 50 -3.67 -6.33 -13.48
N GLY A 51 -4.44 -6.79 -12.50
CA GLY A 51 -4.32 -8.13 -11.94
C GLY A 51 -2.98 -8.36 -11.24
N GLN A 52 -2.53 -7.37 -10.47
CA GLN A 52 -1.20 -7.39 -9.85
C GLN A 52 -1.22 -6.92 -8.40
N MET A 53 -0.31 -7.46 -7.60
CA MET A 53 0.00 -6.94 -6.27
C MET A 53 1.00 -5.79 -6.39
N PHE A 54 0.86 -4.77 -5.57
CA PHE A 54 1.81 -3.68 -5.42
C PHE A 54 2.28 -3.56 -3.98
N TYR A 55 3.60 -3.35 -3.83
CA TYR A 55 4.33 -3.24 -2.59
C TYR A 55 5.09 -1.91 -2.62
N LEU A 56 4.95 -1.10 -1.58
CA LEU A 56 5.68 0.16 -1.42
C LEU A 56 6.00 0.35 0.06
N GLN A 57 7.29 0.41 0.39
CA GLN A 57 7.71 0.55 1.78
C GLN A 57 9.01 1.33 1.94
N TRP A 58 9.22 1.93 3.11
CA TRP A 58 10.54 2.37 3.54
C TRP A 58 11.25 1.19 4.22
N GLY A 59 12.38 0.79 3.66
CA GLY A 59 13.14 -0.39 4.02
C GLY A 59 12.34 -1.68 4.06
N ASP A 60 12.32 -2.36 5.21
CA ASP A 60 11.54 -3.58 5.38
C ASP A 60 10.05 -3.32 5.73
N GLY A 61 9.62 -2.05 5.71
CA GLY A 61 8.30 -1.60 6.16
C GLY A 61 8.23 -1.25 7.65
N GLN A 62 9.32 -1.43 8.38
CA GLN A 62 9.46 -1.10 9.81
C GLN A 62 10.55 -0.06 10.08
N GLY A 63 11.27 0.35 9.03
CA GLY A 63 12.42 1.27 9.15
C GLY A 63 13.78 0.60 9.24
N PHE A 64 13.83 -0.73 9.19
CA PHE A 64 15.09 -1.46 9.15
C PHE A 64 15.60 -1.61 7.72
N ASP A 65 16.75 -2.27 7.58
CA ASP A 65 17.44 -2.35 6.31
C ASP A 65 16.62 -3.03 5.20
N PRO A 66 16.77 -2.56 3.94
CA PRO A 66 17.64 -1.46 3.53
C PRO A 66 17.00 -0.09 3.79
N GLN A 67 17.68 0.90 4.38
CA GLN A 67 17.08 2.22 4.68
C GLN A 67 16.87 3.13 3.44
N ARG A 68 15.96 2.72 2.55
CA ARG A 68 15.59 3.42 1.31
C ARG A 68 14.14 3.12 0.91
N LEU A 69 13.67 3.77 -0.15
CA LEU A 69 12.46 3.36 -0.86
C LEU A 69 12.65 1.96 -1.44
N VAL A 70 11.68 1.08 -1.20
CA VAL A 70 11.61 -0.27 -1.74
C VAL A 70 10.21 -0.46 -2.31
N ALA A 71 10.11 -0.74 -3.60
CA ALA A 71 8.83 -0.95 -4.26
C ALA A 71 8.91 -1.98 -5.38
N CYS A 72 7.90 -2.83 -5.47
CA CYS A 72 7.76 -3.80 -6.55
C CYS A 72 6.31 -4.11 -6.83
N ARG A 73 6.06 -4.68 -8.00
CA ARG A 73 4.78 -5.25 -8.40
C ARG A 73 4.93 -6.72 -8.76
N VAL A 74 3.87 -7.49 -8.59
CA VAL A 74 3.81 -8.91 -8.94
C VAL A 74 2.52 -9.19 -9.69
N VAL A 75 2.62 -9.59 -10.96
CA VAL A 75 1.47 -10.02 -11.76
C VAL A 75 0.98 -11.35 -11.23
N VAL A 76 -0.29 -11.43 -10.82
CA VAL A 76 -0.81 -12.59 -10.07
C VAL A 76 -0.88 -13.85 -10.94
N SER A 77 -1.22 -13.69 -12.22
CA SER A 77 -1.39 -14.82 -13.15
C SER A 77 -0.08 -15.47 -13.57
N THR A 78 1.01 -14.70 -13.64
CA THR A 78 2.30 -15.18 -14.14
C THR A 78 3.37 -15.29 -13.05
N GLY A 79 3.13 -14.71 -11.87
CA GLY A 79 4.15 -14.57 -10.84
C GLY A 79 5.28 -13.61 -11.23
N GLN A 80 5.16 -12.86 -12.33
CA GLN A 80 6.21 -11.96 -12.78
C GLN A 80 6.37 -10.80 -11.79
N GLN A 81 7.56 -10.72 -11.17
CA GLN A 81 7.95 -9.64 -10.29
C GLN A 81 8.77 -8.58 -11.03
N ALA A 82 8.47 -7.30 -10.79
CA ALA A 82 9.25 -6.19 -11.31
C ALA A 82 9.42 -5.09 -10.26
N ASN A 83 10.58 -4.43 -10.26
CA ASN A 83 10.79 -3.23 -9.44
C ASN A 83 9.92 -2.10 -9.96
N VAL A 84 9.44 -1.25 -9.05
CA VAL A 84 8.76 -0.01 -9.39
C VAL A 84 9.63 1.15 -8.91
N SER A 85 9.91 2.09 -9.79
CA SER A 85 10.53 3.37 -9.47
C SER A 85 9.54 4.51 -9.70
N PHE A 86 9.92 5.72 -9.29
CA PHE A 86 9.07 6.90 -9.36
C PHE A 86 9.74 8.03 -10.12
N ASN A 87 8.98 8.75 -10.95
CA ASN A 87 9.43 10.01 -11.52
C ASN A 87 9.70 11.03 -10.39
N PRO A 88 10.70 11.91 -10.55
CA PRO A 88 10.95 12.99 -9.59
C PRO A 88 9.71 13.87 -9.38
N SER A 89 9.33 14.07 -8.12
CA SER A 89 8.26 14.99 -7.73
C SER A 89 8.49 15.52 -6.32
N SER A 90 7.88 16.65 -5.99
CA SER A 90 7.91 17.18 -4.62
C SER A 90 7.34 16.18 -3.61
N ALA A 91 6.34 15.40 -4.02
CA ALA A 91 5.77 14.34 -3.20
C ALA A 91 6.79 13.21 -2.95
N LEU A 92 7.56 12.79 -3.96
CA LEU A 92 8.62 11.80 -3.78
C LEU A 92 9.71 12.34 -2.85
N THR A 93 10.16 13.58 -3.04
CA THR A 93 11.14 14.22 -2.14
C THR A 93 10.64 14.23 -0.69
N GLN A 94 9.38 14.60 -0.48
CA GLN A 94 8.74 14.63 0.83
C GLN A 94 8.62 13.23 1.45
N TRP A 95 8.22 12.23 0.67
CA TRP A 95 8.10 10.84 1.11
C TRP A 95 9.45 10.26 1.55
N LEU A 96 10.52 10.55 0.79
CA LEU A 96 11.88 10.13 1.12
C LEU A 96 12.40 10.80 2.41
N ALA A 97 12.05 12.06 2.65
CA ALA A 97 12.41 12.77 3.88
C ALA A 97 11.68 12.21 5.11
N GLU A 98 10.43 11.78 4.93
CA GLU A 98 9.58 11.25 6.00
C GLU A 98 9.90 9.83 6.41
N LYS A 99 10.44 9.02 5.50
CA LYS A 99 10.81 7.62 5.77
C LYS A 99 9.63 6.82 6.36
N PRO A 100 8.47 6.76 5.68
CA PRO A 100 7.24 6.28 6.29
C PRO A 100 7.31 4.79 6.61
N MET A 101 7.05 4.46 7.88
CA MET A 101 7.07 3.09 8.40
C MET A 101 5.66 2.64 8.81
N TYR A 102 5.43 1.33 8.79
CA TYR A 102 4.18 0.71 9.24
C TYR A 102 2.93 1.31 8.54
N ALA A 103 3.08 1.70 7.28
CA ALA A 103 2.04 2.37 6.51
C ALA A 103 0.88 1.43 6.13
N GLY A 104 -0.24 2.02 5.72
CA GLY A 104 -1.33 1.34 5.04
C GLY A 104 -1.43 1.78 3.58
N MET A 105 -1.93 0.88 2.74
CA MET A 105 -2.21 1.14 1.33
C MET A 105 -3.42 0.33 0.87
N ASP A 106 -4.24 0.92 0.01
CA ASP A 106 -5.28 0.19 -0.73
C ASP A 106 -5.50 0.84 -2.10
N TYR A 107 -6.13 0.11 -3.02
CA TYR A 107 -6.35 0.51 -4.40
C TYR A 107 -7.74 1.15 -4.59
N ASP A 108 -7.76 2.35 -5.13
CA ASP A 108 -8.94 3.13 -5.52
C ASP A 108 -9.30 2.78 -6.97
N MET A 109 -10.14 1.75 -7.14
CA MET A 109 -10.45 1.22 -8.47
C MET A 109 -11.22 2.21 -9.35
N ASP A 110 -11.95 3.16 -8.77
CA ASP A 110 -12.68 4.18 -9.53
C ASP A 110 -11.76 5.22 -10.17
N ASN A 111 -10.59 5.46 -9.56
CA ASN A 111 -9.64 6.50 -9.99
C ASN A 111 -8.30 5.92 -10.49
N ASP A 112 -8.19 4.59 -10.59
CA ASP A 112 -6.97 3.87 -10.98
C ASP A 112 -5.71 4.36 -10.25
N ARG A 113 -5.73 4.34 -8.90
CA ARG A 113 -4.60 4.81 -8.08
C ARG A 113 -4.52 4.08 -6.77
N PHE A 114 -3.35 4.05 -6.13
CA PHE A 114 -3.24 3.62 -4.74
C PHE A 114 -3.17 4.84 -3.83
N LEU A 115 -3.80 4.73 -2.66
CA LEU A 115 -3.61 5.69 -1.59
C LEU A 115 -2.74 5.07 -0.51
N PHE A 116 -1.64 5.74 -0.18
CA PHE A 116 -0.66 5.34 0.82
C PHE A 116 -0.69 6.31 2.00
N TYR A 117 -0.73 5.78 3.22
CA TYR A 117 -0.81 6.57 4.45
C TYR A 117 0.00 5.95 5.60
N ALA A 118 0.95 6.71 6.15
CA ALA A 118 1.69 6.36 7.36
C ALA A 118 1.24 7.16 8.60
N GLY A 119 0.85 8.43 8.42
CA GLY A 119 0.28 9.25 9.49
C GLY A 119 1.22 9.57 10.67
N GLN A 120 2.53 9.39 10.51
CA GLN A 120 3.52 9.58 11.57
C GLN A 120 3.81 11.08 11.82
N GLY A 121 3.76 11.53 13.07
CA GLY A 121 4.15 12.88 13.46
C GLY A 121 3.49 13.98 12.62
N THR A 122 4.29 14.84 12.00
CA THR A 122 3.84 15.95 11.13
C THR A 122 3.30 15.49 9.77
N ALA A 123 3.35 14.19 9.48
CA ALA A 123 2.70 13.56 8.32
C ALA A 123 1.28 13.07 8.58
N ALA A 124 0.75 13.28 9.79
CA ALA A 124 -0.67 13.06 10.05
C ALA A 124 -1.55 13.82 9.06
N GLY A 125 -2.46 13.11 8.39
CA GLY A 125 -3.31 13.64 7.33
C GLY A 125 -2.69 13.75 5.94
N ARG A 126 -1.39 13.48 5.77
CA ARG A 126 -0.75 13.47 4.45
C ARG A 126 -0.98 12.12 3.76
N VAL A 127 -1.79 12.13 2.71
CA VAL A 127 -2.05 10.95 1.88
C VAL A 127 -1.26 11.06 0.59
N TYR A 128 -0.43 10.05 0.31
CA TYR A 128 0.28 9.94 -0.96
C TYR A 128 -0.57 9.18 -1.96
N VAL A 129 -0.63 9.71 -3.17
CA VAL A 129 -1.26 9.07 -4.32
C VAL A 129 -0.16 8.44 -5.16
N ILE A 130 -0.28 7.15 -5.41
CA ILE A 130 0.58 6.40 -6.32
C ILE A 130 -0.21 6.10 -7.58
N GLN A 131 0.24 6.64 -8.71
CA GLN A 131 -0.43 6.49 -10.00
C GLN A 131 0.26 5.37 -10.80
N PRO A 132 -0.32 4.16 -10.87
CA PRO A 132 0.21 3.11 -11.72
C PRO A 132 0.04 3.47 -13.20
N ASN A 133 0.95 2.93 -14.01
CA ASN A 133 0.86 2.90 -15.47
C ASN A 133 1.40 1.55 -15.98
N ASP A 134 1.45 1.38 -17.29
CA ASP A 134 1.82 0.10 -17.91
C ASP A 134 3.34 -0.15 -17.90
N SER A 135 4.14 0.84 -17.49
CA SER A 135 5.58 0.71 -17.28
C SER A 135 5.91 0.37 -15.82
N ASN A 136 7.20 0.39 -15.49
CA ASN A 136 7.72 0.21 -14.13
C ASN A 136 8.15 1.54 -13.47
N VAL A 137 7.92 2.68 -14.13
CA VAL A 137 8.21 4.02 -13.60
C VAL A 137 6.89 4.76 -13.42
N TRP A 138 6.48 4.94 -12.17
CA TRP A 138 5.16 5.47 -11.80
C TRP A 138 5.25 6.90 -11.26
N ASP A 139 4.11 7.55 -11.07
CA ASP A 139 4.06 8.90 -10.50
C ASP A 139 3.60 8.88 -9.04
N MET A 140 4.14 9.80 -8.26
CA MET A 140 3.74 10.05 -6.88
C MET A 140 3.31 11.50 -6.71
N SER A 141 2.17 11.71 -6.09
CA SER A 141 1.67 13.03 -5.70
C SER A 141 1.12 13.01 -4.27
N VAL A 142 0.80 14.18 -3.72
CA VAL A 142 0.07 14.29 -2.44
C VAL A 142 -1.37 14.62 -2.76
N LEU A 143 -2.31 13.87 -2.17
CA LEU A 143 -3.72 14.18 -2.30
C LEU A 143 -3.99 15.53 -1.63
N SER A 144 -4.66 16.44 -2.34
CA SER A 144 -5.07 17.71 -1.77
C SER A 144 -5.96 17.45 -0.56
N ALA A 145 -5.48 17.82 0.63
CA ALA A 145 -6.20 17.58 1.86
C ALA A 145 -7.36 18.57 2.00
N GLY A 146 -8.53 18.08 2.40
CA GLY A 146 -9.57 18.94 2.97
C GLY A 146 -9.15 19.46 4.35
N GLY A 147 -9.96 20.32 4.96
CA GLY A 147 -9.67 20.91 6.28
C GLY A 147 -9.74 19.95 7.48
N VAL A 148 -9.94 18.64 7.26
CA VAL A 148 -10.11 17.65 8.33
C VAL A 148 -8.75 17.29 8.92
N LYS A 149 -8.60 17.53 10.23
CA LYS A 149 -7.41 17.11 10.97
C LYS A 149 -7.50 15.63 11.32
N VAL A 150 -6.66 14.81 10.68
CA VAL A 150 -6.51 13.39 11.01
C VAL A 150 -5.55 13.23 12.19
N ALA A 151 -5.91 12.38 13.15
CA ALA A 151 -5.01 12.03 14.25
C ALA A 151 -3.73 11.35 13.74
N ALA A 152 -2.60 11.60 14.39
CA ALA A 152 -1.37 10.87 14.12
C ALA A 152 -1.52 9.38 14.43
N SER A 153 -0.78 8.54 13.71
CA SER A 153 -0.59 7.12 14.06
C SER A 153 0.06 7.00 15.45
N PRO A 154 -0.05 5.84 16.12
CA PRO A 154 0.73 5.57 17.33
C PRO A 154 2.24 5.76 17.08
N ASP A 155 2.92 6.34 18.05
CA ASP A 155 4.37 6.56 18.08
C ASP A 155 5.15 5.35 18.61
N ASN A 156 4.46 4.36 19.16
CA ASN A 156 5.00 3.11 19.69
C ASN A 156 5.26 2.03 18.63
N LEU A 157 5.59 2.41 17.39
CA LEU A 157 5.90 1.50 16.28
C LEU A 157 4.74 0.55 15.86
N SER A 158 3.49 0.88 16.20
CA SER A 158 2.31 0.12 15.75
C SER A 158 1.72 0.60 14.42
N GLY A 159 1.99 1.86 14.02
CA GLY A 159 1.69 2.41 12.69
C GLY A 159 0.24 2.49 12.27
N ILE A 160 -0.04 2.28 10.97
CA ILE A 160 -1.36 2.20 10.34
C ILE A 160 -1.66 0.76 9.91
N GLN A 161 -0.70 0.10 9.25
CA GLN A 161 -0.83 -1.26 8.74
C GLN A 161 -2.12 -1.41 7.91
N ASN A 162 -2.96 -2.41 8.22
CA ASN A 162 -4.21 -2.70 7.50
C ASN A 162 -5.40 -1.80 7.86
N ARG A 163 -5.18 -0.66 8.55
CA ARG A 163 -6.25 0.25 9.01
C ARG A 163 -6.61 1.36 8.03
N LEU A 164 -6.18 1.24 6.77
CA LEU A 164 -6.63 2.02 5.63
C LEU A 164 -7.24 1.05 4.60
N ARG A 165 -8.51 1.23 4.23
CA ARG A 165 -9.21 0.36 3.28
C ARG A 165 -10.14 1.13 2.36
N TYR A 166 -10.11 0.82 1.07
CA TYR A 166 -11.07 1.32 0.10
C TYR A 166 -12.37 0.49 0.17
N ILE A 167 -13.52 1.16 0.26
CA ILE A 167 -14.85 0.56 0.34
C ILE A 167 -15.59 0.85 -0.98
N PRO A 168 -15.72 -0.13 -1.89
CA PRO A 168 -16.26 0.11 -3.23
C PRO A 168 -17.70 0.60 -3.19
N ALA A 169 -18.52 0.05 -2.29
CA ALA A 169 -19.90 0.47 -2.09
C ALA A 169 -20.04 1.95 -1.65
N LEU A 170 -18.99 2.54 -1.08
CA LEU A 170 -18.96 3.93 -0.65
C LEU A 170 -18.07 4.81 -1.54
N ARG A 171 -17.37 4.24 -2.53
CA ARG A 171 -16.44 4.94 -3.42
C ARG A 171 -15.43 5.80 -2.65
N GLY A 172 -14.81 5.22 -1.62
CA GLY A 172 -13.93 5.97 -0.74
C GLY A 172 -13.17 5.10 0.26
N PHE A 173 -12.31 5.73 1.05
CA PHE A 173 -11.46 5.07 2.03
C PHE A 173 -11.95 5.28 3.44
N VAL A 174 -11.90 4.21 4.23
CA VAL A 174 -12.02 4.24 5.68
C VAL A 174 -10.63 4.17 6.30
N LEU A 175 -10.38 5.03 7.27
CA LEU A 175 -9.11 5.13 7.99
C LEU A 175 -9.34 5.12 9.50
N LEU A 176 -8.66 4.24 10.22
CA LEU A 176 -8.54 4.27 11.68
C LEU A 176 -7.09 4.50 12.10
N ALA A 177 -6.73 5.78 12.33
CA ALA A 177 -5.35 6.16 12.62
C ALA A 177 -4.81 5.51 13.91
N ARG A 178 -5.64 5.37 14.95
CA ARG A 178 -5.35 4.64 16.20
C ARG A 178 -6.65 4.24 16.89
N GLY A 179 -6.60 3.22 17.76
CA GLY A 179 -7.80 2.65 18.39
C GLY A 179 -8.63 3.62 19.25
N SER A 180 -8.02 4.69 19.75
CA SER A 180 -8.69 5.75 20.52
C SER A 180 -9.07 6.99 19.70
N ALA A 181 -8.83 6.99 18.39
CA ALA A 181 -9.21 8.10 17.50
C ALA A 181 -10.53 7.81 16.79
N ASN A 182 -11.11 8.86 16.21
CA ASN A 182 -12.25 8.73 15.31
C ASN A 182 -11.93 7.83 14.10
N LEU A 183 -12.98 7.22 13.56
CA LEU A 183 -12.94 6.63 12.22
C LEU A 183 -13.14 7.75 11.19
N TYR A 184 -12.26 7.82 10.20
CA TYR A 184 -12.32 8.81 9.12
C TYR A 184 -12.81 8.16 7.85
N PHE A 185 -13.59 8.91 7.07
CA PHE A 185 -14.01 8.52 5.73
C PHE A 185 -13.60 9.59 4.72
N MET A 186 -13.05 9.15 3.59
CA MET A 186 -12.64 10.01 2.48
C MET A 186 -13.26 9.48 1.19
N ARG A 187 -14.25 10.21 0.67
CA ARG A 187 -14.84 9.92 -0.63
C ARG A 187 -13.84 10.26 -1.73
N THR A 188 -13.69 9.38 -2.72
CA THR A 188 -12.74 9.55 -3.82
C THR A 188 -13.42 9.61 -5.19
N ALA A 189 -14.67 9.18 -5.31
CA ALA A 189 -15.48 9.35 -6.52
C ALA A 189 -16.94 9.74 -6.20
N ALA A 190 -17.58 10.43 -7.15
CA ALA A 190 -18.99 10.80 -7.08
C ALA A 190 -19.88 9.58 -7.34
#